data_AF-F2SUA0-F1
#
_entry.id   AF-F2SUA0-F1
#
_cell.length_a   1.000
_cell.length_b   1.000
_cell.length_c   1.000
_cell.angle_alpha   90.00
_cell.angle_beta   90.00
_cell.angle_gamma   90.00
#
_symmetry.space_group_name_H-M   'P 1'
#
loop_
_entity.id
_entity.type
_entity.pdbx_description
1 polymer ?
#
loop_
_entity_poly.entity_id
_entity_poly.type
_entity_poly.pdbx_seq_one_letter_code
_entity_poly.pdbx_strand_id
1 'polypeptide(L)'
;MGSIEIPNCSGSIVYKTISDFIDFPNHEQKLWWHSTAPMFAEMLRVAGYDLHSQYKILGIFLNHVIPFLGVYPTRINNRWLSILTRYGTPFELSLNCSQSLVRYTYEPINSATGTVKDPFNTHSIWDALDRLMPLQKGIDLEFFKHLKQDLTVDDQDSAYLLENNLVGGQIRTQNKLALDLKGGNFVLKTYIYPALKALATGKSIKTLMFDSVYRLCRQNPSLEAPLRALEDPVSRSIYWN
;
A
#
# COMPACT_ATOMS: atom_id res chain seq x y z
N MET A 1 36.38 -16.39 25.50
CA MET A 1 34.97 -16.08 25.22
C MET A 1 34.95 -15.30 23.91
N GLY A 2 34.47 -15.91 22.82
CA GLY A 2 34.37 -15.22 21.53
C GLY A 2 33.27 -14.17 21.60
N SER A 3 33.55 -12.96 21.14
CA SER A 3 32.53 -11.91 20.96
C SER A 3 31.45 -12.44 20.01
N ILE A 4 30.21 -12.51 20.49
CA ILE A 4 29.06 -12.78 19.62
C ILE A 4 28.89 -11.53 18.74
N GLU A 5 29.29 -11.61 17.48
CA GLU A 5 28.97 -10.55 16.52
C GLU A 5 27.45 -10.43 16.38
N ILE A 6 26.94 -9.22 16.61
CA ILE A 6 25.52 -8.93 16.46
C ILE A 6 25.21 -8.93 14.96
N PRO A 7 24.25 -9.74 14.48
CA PRO A 7 23.88 -9.75 13.07
C PRO A 7 23.47 -8.36 12.59
N ASN A 8 24.07 -7.89 11.50
CA ASN A 8 23.75 -6.62 10.84
C ASN A 8 23.11 -6.89 9.47
N CYS A 9 21.86 -6.45 9.29
CA CYS A 9 21.13 -6.63 8.03
C CYS A 9 21.83 -5.98 6.83
N SER A 10 22.63 -4.93 7.06
CA SER A 10 23.44 -4.28 6.02
C SER A 10 24.57 -5.17 5.48
N GLY A 11 24.83 -6.29 6.14
CA GLY A 11 25.75 -7.34 5.71
C GLY A 11 25.23 -8.19 4.55
N SER A 12 23.93 -8.12 4.21
CA SER A 12 23.33 -8.95 3.16
C SER A 12 24.04 -8.81 1.81
N ILE A 13 24.49 -9.95 1.26
CA ILE A 13 25.20 -10.00 -0.02
C ILE A 13 24.33 -9.52 -1.18
N VAL A 14 23.02 -9.81 -1.17
CA VAL A 14 22.11 -9.41 -2.24
C VAL A 14 21.94 -7.89 -2.24
N TYR A 15 21.72 -7.30 -1.07
CA TYR A 15 21.63 -5.84 -0.91
C TYR A 15 22.92 -5.15 -1.35
N LYS A 16 24.09 -5.63 -0.90
CA LYS A 16 25.40 -5.07 -1.27
C LYS A 16 25.64 -5.15 -2.77
N THR A 17 25.49 -6.35 -3.34
CA THR A 17 25.70 -6.59 -4.77
C THR A 17 24.84 -5.67 -5.62
N ILE A 18 23.55 -5.56 -5.29
CA ILE A 18 22.64 -4.64 -5.97
C ILE A 18 23.11 -3.18 -5.81
N SER A 19 23.49 -2.77 -4.59
CA SER A 19 23.96 -1.40 -4.30
C SER A 19 25.26 -1.02 -5.02
N ASP A 20 26.11 -2.00 -5.38
CA ASP A 20 27.41 -1.75 -6.01
C ASP A 20 27.30 -1.30 -7.47
N PHE A 21 26.18 -1.58 -8.16
CA PHE A 21 26.02 -1.28 -9.58
C PHE A 21 24.83 -0.35 -9.91
N ILE A 22 23.96 -0.03 -8.96
CA ILE A 22 22.83 0.87 -9.21
C ILE A 22 23.32 2.31 -9.35
N ASP A 23 22.81 2.98 -10.38
CA ASP A 23 22.71 4.43 -10.40
C ASP A 23 21.29 4.88 -9.99
N PHE A 24 21.19 5.70 -8.96
CA PHE A 24 19.89 6.15 -8.44
C PHE A 24 19.42 7.38 -9.19
N PRO A 25 18.18 7.39 -9.75
CA PRO A 25 17.67 8.53 -10.50
C PRO A 25 17.62 9.85 -9.70
N ASN A 26 17.53 9.75 -8.37
CA ASN A 26 17.56 10.90 -7.47
C ASN A 26 17.94 10.48 -6.04
N HIS A 27 18.21 11.49 -5.21
CA HIS A 27 18.63 11.30 -3.82
C HIS A 27 17.55 10.64 -2.94
N GLU A 28 16.28 10.95 -3.16
CA GLU A 28 15.17 10.38 -2.37
C GLU A 28 15.09 8.86 -2.53
N GLN A 29 15.18 8.38 -3.77
CA GLN A 29 15.17 6.94 -4.06
C GLN A 29 16.39 6.22 -3.49
N LYS A 30 17.57 6.87 -3.51
CA LYS A 30 18.78 6.35 -2.87
C LYS A 30 18.59 6.18 -1.36
N LEU A 31 18.04 7.19 -0.70
CA LEU A 31 17.77 7.13 0.74
C LEU A 31 16.74 6.05 1.08
N TRP A 32 15.66 5.95 0.32
CA TRP A 32 14.66 4.88 0.48
C TRP A 32 15.27 3.50 0.36
N TRP A 33 16.10 3.27 -0.66
CA TRP A 33 16.78 1.99 -0.86
C TRP A 33 17.64 1.63 0.34
N HIS A 34 18.58 2.50 0.74
CA HIS A 34 19.50 2.20 1.84
C HIS A 34 18.80 2.10 3.21
N SER A 35 17.64 2.74 3.38
CA SER A 35 16.85 2.69 4.61
C SER A 35 16.05 1.39 4.75
N THR A 36 15.61 0.79 3.65
CA THR A 36 14.62 -0.32 3.66
C THR A 36 15.18 -1.65 3.14
N ALA A 37 16.04 -1.62 2.12
CA ALA A 37 16.56 -2.81 1.46
C ALA A 37 17.40 -3.73 2.37
N PRO A 38 18.22 -3.25 3.33
CA PRO A 38 18.96 -4.14 4.23
C PRO A 38 18.05 -5.09 5.01
N MET A 39 17.03 -4.55 5.67
CA MET A 39 16.06 -5.36 6.44
C MET A 39 15.24 -6.25 5.51
N PHE A 40 14.85 -5.74 4.33
CA PHE A 40 14.07 -6.51 3.37
C PHE A 40 14.87 -7.73 2.85
N ALA A 41 16.12 -7.52 2.44
CA ALA A 41 16.99 -8.58 1.96
C ALA A 41 17.22 -9.66 3.03
N GLU A 42 17.48 -9.24 4.27
CA GLU A 42 17.67 -10.17 5.38
C GLU A 42 16.39 -10.93 5.73
N MET A 43 15.23 -10.28 5.70
CA MET A 43 13.93 -10.92 5.94
C MET A 43 13.64 -12.00 4.89
N LEU A 44 13.93 -11.75 3.61
CA LEU A 44 13.79 -12.76 2.56
C LEU A 44 14.74 -13.94 2.78
N ARG A 45 15.99 -13.67 3.17
CA ARG A 45 16.99 -14.71 3.45
C ARG A 45 16.55 -15.61 4.61
N VAL A 46 16.13 -15.01 5.72
CA VAL A 46 15.67 -15.74 6.91
C VAL A 46 14.38 -16.51 6.64
N ALA A 47 13.51 -15.98 5.78
CA ALA A 47 12.30 -16.66 5.34
C ALA A 47 12.54 -17.79 4.31
N GLY A 48 13.80 -18.05 3.93
CA GLY A 48 14.17 -19.19 3.09
C GLY A 48 13.97 -18.98 1.59
N TYR A 49 13.87 -17.73 1.12
CA TYR A 49 13.80 -17.44 -0.31
C TYR A 49 15.14 -17.79 -0.97
N ASP A 50 15.09 -18.44 -2.14
CA ASP A 50 16.29 -18.70 -2.93
C ASP A 50 16.92 -17.41 -3.45
N LEU A 51 18.20 -17.49 -3.83
CA LEU A 51 18.98 -16.32 -4.23
C LEU A 51 18.37 -15.59 -5.44
N HIS A 52 17.86 -16.33 -6.43
CA HIS A 52 17.24 -15.75 -7.61
C HIS A 52 15.96 -14.98 -7.24
N SER A 53 15.11 -15.56 -6.38
CA SER A 53 13.93 -14.88 -5.84
C SER A 53 14.29 -13.60 -5.09
N GLN A 54 15.35 -13.62 -4.26
CA GLN A 54 15.80 -12.43 -3.52
C GLN A 54 16.19 -11.28 -4.47
N TYR A 55 17.01 -11.56 -5.49
CA TYR A 55 17.39 -10.55 -6.51
C TYR A 55 16.17 -10.03 -7.27
N LYS A 56 15.29 -10.93 -7.73
CA LYS A 56 14.08 -10.54 -8.48
C LYS A 56 13.18 -9.63 -7.64
N ILE A 57 12.90 -10.02 -6.39
CA ILE A 57 12.03 -9.25 -5.48
C ILE A 57 12.62 -7.88 -5.18
N LEU A 58 13.90 -7.80 -4.83
CA LEU A 58 14.56 -6.51 -4.54
C LEU A 58 14.70 -5.65 -5.79
N GLY A 59 14.91 -6.25 -6.96
CA GLY A 59 14.89 -5.54 -8.25
C GLY A 59 13.51 -4.96 -8.57
N ILE A 60 12.42 -5.69 -8.31
CA ILE A 60 11.05 -5.17 -8.45
C ILE A 60 10.82 -4.02 -7.47
N PHE A 61 11.21 -4.20 -6.21
CA PHE A 61 11.08 -3.17 -5.17
C PHE A 61 11.80 -1.87 -5.57
N LEU A 62 13.06 -1.98 -5.99
CA LEU A 62 13.86 -0.84 -6.44
C LEU A 62 13.24 -0.10 -7.63
N ASN A 63 12.82 -0.82 -8.68
CA ASN A 63 12.45 -0.20 -9.95
C ASN A 63 10.97 0.19 -10.05
N HIS A 64 10.10 -0.48 -9.27
CA HIS A 64 8.64 -0.35 -9.41
C HIS A 64 7.93 0.09 -8.14
N VAL A 65 8.59 0.08 -6.97
CA VAL A 65 7.98 0.51 -5.70
C VAL A 65 8.65 1.76 -5.16
N ILE A 66 9.98 1.78 -5.03
CA ILE A 66 10.72 2.95 -4.52
C ILE A 66 10.36 4.26 -5.24
N PRO A 67 10.17 4.31 -6.57
CA PRO A 67 9.74 5.54 -7.26
C PRO A 67 8.38 6.09 -6.78
N PHE A 68 7.56 5.27 -6.12
CA PHE A 68 6.25 5.63 -5.59
C PHE A 68 6.23 5.80 -4.06
N LEU A 69 7.39 5.88 -3.39
CA LEU A 69 7.45 6.16 -1.95
C LEU A 69 7.54 7.66 -1.63
N GLY A 70 7.53 8.52 -2.66
CA GLY A 70 7.63 9.96 -2.53
C GLY A 70 8.96 10.41 -1.92
N VAL A 71 8.95 11.61 -1.35
CA VAL A 71 10.12 12.16 -0.65
C VAL A 71 10.46 11.32 0.59
N TYR A 72 11.76 11.15 0.85
CA TYR A 72 12.26 10.42 1.99
C TYR A 72 11.83 11.12 3.30
N PRO A 73 11.27 10.40 4.28
CA PRO A 73 10.72 11.00 5.48
C PRO A 73 11.84 11.49 6.41
N THR A 74 11.82 12.78 6.71
CA THR A 74 12.62 13.40 7.78
C THR A 74 11.70 14.01 8.83
N ARG A 75 12.28 14.58 9.90
CA ARG A 75 11.50 15.27 10.94
C ARG A 75 10.95 16.63 10.51
N ILE A 76 11.52 17.23 9.46
CA ILE A 76 11.32 18.65 9.14
C ILE A 76 10.77 18.90 7.74
N ASN A 77 10.82 17.91 6.83
CA ASN A 77 10.32 18.10 5.48
C ASN A 77 8.79 17.93 5.41
N ASN A 78 8.16 18.74 4.56
CA ASN A 78 6.77 18.52 4.19
C ASN A 78 6.68 17.26 3.32
N ARG A 79 5.77 16.35 3.66
CA ARG A 79 5.63 15.05 3.00
C ARG A 79 4.21 14.52 3.15
N TRP A 80 3.85 13.58 2.29
CA TRP A 80 2.61 12.84 2.46
C TRP A 80 2.66 12.01 3.75
N LEU A 81 1.57 12.06 4.53
CA LEU A 81 1.42 11.29 5.76
C LEU A 81 0.51 10.09 5.49
N SER A 82 1.11 8.93 5.30
CA SER A 82 0.38 7.70 5.03
C SER A 82 -0.32 7.15 6.28
N ILE A 83 -1.54 6.62 6.14
CA ILE A 83 -2.19 5.88 7.23
C ILE A 83 -1.52 4.53 7.53
N LEU A 84 -0.55 4.10 6.71
CA LEU A 84 0.09 2.81 6.84
C LEU A 84 0.81 2.63 8.17
N THR A 85 1.59 3.62 8.59
CA THR A 85 2.32 3.55 9.86
C THR A 85 1.97 4.72 10.77
N ARG A 86 2.19 4.55 12.07
CA ARG A 86 1.99 5.62 13.07
C ARG A 86 2.90 6.84 12.83
N TYR A 87 4.00 6.66 12.12
CA TYR A 87 4.92 7.73 11.73
C TYR A 87 4.56 8.36 10.38
N GLY A 88 3.50 7.92 9.72
CA GLY A 88 3.09 8.44 8.43
C GLY A 88 3.96 8.00 7.26
N THR A 89 4.77 6.94 7.42
CA THR A 89 5.66 6.45 6.35
C THR A 89 4.89 5.52 5.39
N PRO A 90 5.11 5.61 4.07
CA PRO A 90 4.31 4.89 3.07
C PRO A 90 4.82 3.47 2.77
N PHE A 91 5.67 2.87 3.61
CA PHE A 91 6.17 1.51 3.41
C PHE A 91 6.24 0.73 4.73
N GLU A 92 5.86 -0.54 4.69
CA GLU A 92 5.92 -1.47 5.82
C GLU A 92 6.15 -2.91 5.35
N LEU A 93 7.10 -3.61 5.98
CA LEU A 93 7.33 -5.05 5.82
C LEU A 93 6.53 -5.85 6.84
N SER A 94 6.11 -7.04 6.45
CA SER A 94 5.42 -8.00 7.30
C SER A 94 5.86 -9.42 6.95
N LEU A 95 5.87 -10.29 7.95
CA LEU A 95 6.20 -11.71 7.79
C LEU A 95 5.03 -12.55 8.29
N ASN A 96 4.51 -13.42 7.44
CA ASN A 96 3.68 -14.53 7.91
C ASN A 96 4.61 -15.63 8.45
N CYS A 97 4.73 -15.69 9.78
CA CYS A 97 5.62 -16.63 10.46
C CYS A 97 5.20 -18.10 10.30
N SER A 98 3.93 -18.40 10.01
CA SER A 98 3.45 -19.77 9.83
C SER A 98 3.84 -20.36 8.47
N GLN A 99 4.08 -19.52 7.47
CA GLN A 99 4.39 -19.93 6.09
C GLN A 99 5.73 -19.40 5.59
N SER A 100 6.48 -18.69 6.44
CA SER A 100 7.68 -17.93 6.06
C SER A 100 7.44 -17.07 4.81
N LEU A 101 6.29 -16.40 4.74
CA LEU A 101 5.90 -15.62 3.58
C LEU A 101 6.10 -14.13 3.87
N VAL A 102 7.02 -13.50 3.15
CA VAL A 102 7.26 -12.06 3.23
C VAL A 102 6.20 -11.31 2.43
N ARG A 103 5.67 -10.24 3.01
CA ARG A 103 4.80 -9.27 2.35
C ARG A 103 5.30 -7.86 2.65
N TYR A 104 5.18 -6.95 1.71
CA TYR A 104 5.19 -5.53 2.01
C TYR A 104 3.90 -4.85 1.60
N THR A 105 3.57 -3.78 2.30
CA THR A 105 2.49 -2.85 1.94
C THR A 105 3.10 -1.48 1.69
N TYR A 106 2.58 -0.77 0.70
CA TYR A 106 2.96 0.62 0.47
C TYR A 106 1.79 1.46 -0.01
N GLU A 107 1.86 2.76 0.25
CA GLU A 107 0.95 3.74 -0.33
C GLU A 107 1.65 4.40 -1.53
N PRO A 108 1.13 4.21 -2.77
CA PRO A 108 1.67 4.92 -3.92
C PRO A 108 1.58 6.44 -3.77
N ILE A 109 2.69 7.12 -3.98
CA ILE A 109 2.83 8.58 -3.96
C ILE A 109 3.61 8.98 -5.21
N ASN A 110 3.08 9.91 -6.00
CA ASN A 110 3.76 10.48 -7.17
C ASN A 110 3.93 12.00 -7.00
N SER A 111 4.40 12.69 -8.04
CA SER A 111 4.64 14.13 -7.99
C SER A 111 3.36 14.98 -7.89
N ALA A 112 2.19 14.42 -8.19
CA ALA A 112 0.90 15.11 -8.08
C ALA A 112 0.27 14.97 -6.68
N THR A 113 0.65 13.94 -5.93
CA THR A 113 0.13 13.67 -4.58
C THR A 113 0.27 14.87 -3.65
N GLY A 114 -0.84 15.27 -3.03
CA GLY A 114 -0.93 16.39 -2.10
C GLY A 114 -0.88 17.78 -2.76
N THR A 115 -0.73 17.85 -4.09
CA THR A 115 -0.83 19.10 -4.85
C THR A 115 -2.28 19.38 -5.24
N VAL A 116 -2.52 20.52 -5.89
CA VAL A 116 -3.85 20.85 -6.46
C VAL A 116 -4.35 19.83 -7.49
N LYS A 117 -3.47 19.03 -8.09
CA LYS A 117 -3.83 18.00 -9.09
C LYS A 117 -4.29 16.68 -8.45
N ASP A 118 -3.84 16.38 -7.24
CA ASP A 118 -4.26 15.18 -6.50
C ASP A 118 -4.17 15.45 -4.98
N PRO A 119 -5.06 16.30 -4.42
CA PRO A 119 -4.97 16.77 -3.04
C PRO A 119 -5.15 15.65 -2.00
N PHE A 120 -5.79 14.55 -2.39
CA PHE A 120 -6.16 13.43 -1.51
C PHE A 120 -5.48 12.11 -1.88
N ASN A 121 -4.52 12.10 -2.81
CA ASN A 121 -3.80 10.91 -3.25
C ASN A 121 -4.71 9.79 -3.79
N THR A 122 -5.73 10.16 -4.55
CA THR A 122 -6.65 9.19 -5.15
C THR A 122 -6.11 8.64 -6.48
N HIS A 123 -5.17 9.32 -7.14
CA HIS A 123 -4.77 8.99 -8.51
C HIS A 123 -3.47 8.20 -8.61
N SER A 124 -2.49 8.42 -7.72
CA SER A 124 -1.15 7.81 -7.82
C SER A 124 -1.14 6.28 -7.88
N ILE A 125 -2.19 5.60 -7.42
CA ILE A 125 -2.28 4.14 -7.47
C ILE A 125 -2.35 3.59 -8.90
N TRP A 126 -2.92 4.34 -9.85
CA TRP A 126 -3.03 3.90 -11.25
C TRP A 126 -1.65 3.78 -11.89
N ASP A 127 -0.79 4.80 -11.73
CA ASP A 127 0.58 4.78 -12.23
C ASP A 127 1.38 3.60 -11.64
N ALA A 128 1.15 3.29 -10.36
CA ALA A 128 1.81 2.16 -9.70
C ALA A 128 1.32 0.80 -10.23
N LEU A 129 0.03 0.67 -10.51
CA LEU A 129 -0.54 -0.52 -11.14
C LEU A 129 -0.01 -0.71 -12.56
N ASP A 130 0.08 0.35 -13.36
CA ASP A 130 0.64 0.31 -14.72
C ASP A 130 2.08 -0.22 -14.74
N ARG A 131 2.86 0.06 -13.67
CA ARG A 131 4.22 -0.48 -13.51
C ARG A 131 4.26 -1.94 -13.06
N LEU A 132 3.29 -2.39 -12.27
CA LEU A 132 3.29 -3.73 -11.67
C LEU A 132 2.61 -4.78 -12.55
N MET A 133 1.57 -4.42 -13.28
CA MET A 133 0.79 -5.34 -14.12
C MET A 133 1.62 -6.08 -15.17
N PRO A 134 2.58 -5.45 -15.88
CA PRO A 134 3.41 -6.17 -16.85
C PRO A 134 4.31 -7.24 -16.22
N LEU A 135 4.59 -7.15 -14.92
CA LEU A 135 5.54 -8.03 -14.22
C LEU A 135 4.93 -9.35 -13.76
N GLN A 136 3.60 -9.44 -13.72
CA GLN A 136 2.90 -10.58 -13.14
C GLN A 136 1.60 -10.87 -13.88
N LYS A 137 1.50 -12.10 -14.38
CA LYS A 137 0.28 -12.56 -15.05
C LYS A 137 -0.84 -12.78 -14.04
N GLY A 138 -2.08 -12.56 -14.46
CA GLY A 138 -3.26 -12.83 -13.67
C GLY A 138 -3.64 -11.75 -12.65
N ILE A 139 -3.06 -10.54 -12.74
CA ILE A 139 -3.60 -9.39 -12.02
C ILE A 139 -4.92 -8.98 -12.70
N ASP A 140 -6.01 -9.14 -11.98
CA ASP A 140 -7.35 -8.71 -12.37
C ASP A 140 -7.74 -7.46 -11.56
N LEU A 141 -8.29 -6.45 -12.25
CA LEU A 141 -8.68 -5.17 -11.65
C LEU A 141 -10.19 -4.95 -11.57
N GLU A 142 -11.03 -5.93 -11.90
CA GLU A 142 -12.49 -5.78 -11.92
C GLU A 142 -13.02 -5.32 -10.55
N PHE A 143 -12.72 -6.10 -9.51
CA PHE A 143 -13.14 -5.77 -8.13
C PHE A 143 -12.49 -4.47 -7.65
N PHE A 144 -11.23 -4.24 -8.03
CA PHE A 144 -10.52 -3.01 -7.65
C PHE A 144 -11.17 -1.76 -8.25
N LYS A 145 -11.49 -1.77 -9.55
CA LYS A 145 -12.14 -0.66 -10.24
C LYS A 145 -13.49 -0.33 -9.61
N HIS A 146 -14.30 -1.36 -9.35
CA HIS A 146 -15.59 -1.22 -8.68
C HIS A 146 -15.45 -0.59 -7.29
N LEU A 147 -14.63 -1.19 -6.43
CA LEU A 147 -14.47 -0.72 -5.05
C LEU A 147 -13.82 0.67 -5.00
N LYS A 148 -12.84 0.94 -5.87
CA LYS A 148 -12.19 2.26 -5.92
C LYS A 148 -13.16 3.35 -6.33
N GLN A 149 -14.00 3.11 -7.33
CA GLN A 149 -15.03 4.05 -7.76
C GLN A 149 -16.04 4.35 -6.64
N ASP A 150 -16.47 3.31 -5.92
CA ASP A 150 -17.49 3.46 -4.87
C ASP A 150 -16.95 4.05 -3.56
N LEU A 151 -15.70 3.77 -3.22
CA LEU A 151 -15.15 3.95 -1.87
C LEU A 151 -13.99 4.94 -1.80
N THR A 152 -13.55 5.54 -2.90
CA THR A 152 -12.57 6.63 -2.89
C THR A 152 -13.15 7.89 -3.51
N VAL A 153 -12.58 9.03 -3.14
CA VAL A 153 -12.97 10.32 -3.73
C VAL A 153 -12.53 10.37 -5.20
N ASP A 154 -13.40 10.92 -6.04
CA ASP A 154 -13.05 11.35 -7.40
C ASP A 154 -12.69 12.85 -7.43
N ASP A 155 -12.54 13.42 -8.63
CA ASP A 155 -12.19 14.84 -8.78
C ASP A 155 -13.30 15.78 -8.30
N GLN A 156 -14.57 15.39 -8.45
CA GLN A 156 -15.71 16.20 -8.02
C GLN A 156 -15.83 16.19 -6.50
N ASP A 157 -15.71 15.01 -5.88
CA ASP A 157 -15.63 14.88 -4.43
C ASP A 157 -14.44 15.67 -3.87
N SER A 158 -13.29 15.60 -4.53
CA SER A 158 -12.07 16.31 -4.11
C SER A 158 -12.26 17.83 -4.14
N ALA A 159 -12.86 18.36 -5.21
CA ALA A 159 -13.20 19.77 -5.31
C ALA A 159 -14.17 20.20 -4.20
N TYR A 160 -15.26 19.44 -4.02
CA TYR A 160 -16.26 19.71 -2.97
C TYR A 160 -15.64 19.73 -1.57
N LEU A 161 -14.80 18.75 -1.23
CA LEU A 161 -14.12 18.67 0.07
C LEU A 161 -13.17 19.85 0.32
N LEU A 162 -12.48 20.33 -0.72
CA LEU A 162 -11.59 21.48 -0.64
C LEU A 162 -12.35 22.80 -0.49
N GLU A 163 -13.35 23.04 -1.34
CA GLU A 163 -14.17 24.26 -1.34
C GLU A 163 -14.88 24.47 0.00
N ASN A 164 -15.31 23.39 0.63
CA ASN A 164 -16.03 23.42 1.90
C ASN A 164 -15.13 23.19 3.12
N ASN A 165 -13.81 23.04 2.94
CA ASN A 165 -12.82 22.82 3.99
C ASN A 165 -13.19 21.68 4.98
N LEU A 166 -13.66 20.54 4.46
CA LEU A 166 -14.28 19.48 5.27
C LEU A 166 -13.29 18.47 5.88
N VAL A 167 -12.06 18.41 5.37
CA VAL A 167 -11.10 17.33 5.74
C VAL A 167 -10.23 17.69 6.94
N GLY A 168 -9.90 18.98 7.13
CA GLY A 168 -9.02 19.45 8.19
C GLY A 168 -7.66 18.72 8.24
N GLY A 169 -7.22 18.39 9.46
CA GLY A 169 -5.93 17.72 9.74
C GLY A 169 -5.96 16.19 9.69
N GLN A 170 -7.01 15.58 9.15
CA GLN A 170 -7.13 14.12 9.07
C GLN A 170 -6.12 13.53 8.08
N ILE A 171 -5.72 12.27 8.32
CA ILE A 171 -4.95 11.48 7.34
C ILE A 171 -5.81 11.20 6.11
N ARG A 172 -5.22 11.35 4.92
CA ARG A 172 -5.96 11.46 3.66
C ARG A 172 -5.88 10.23 2.75
N THR A 173 -5.10 9.22 3.12
CA THR A 173 -4.91 7.98 2.35
C THR A 173 -6.23 7.42 1.85
N GLN A 174 -6.35 7.24 0.53
CA GLN A 174 -7.51 6.59 -0.09
C GLN A 174 -7.29 5.08 -0.25
N ASN A 175 -6.08 4.67 -0.61
CA ASN A 175 -5.80 3.30 -0.96
C ASN A 175 -4.30 2.95 -0.83
N LYS A 176 -3.99 1.67 -0.59
CA LYS A 176 -2.62 1.12 -0.52
C LYS A 176 -2.53 -0.18 -1.29
N LEU A 177 -1.34 -0.53 -1.77
CA LEU A 177 -1.04 -1.81 -2.41
C LEU A 177 -0.21 -2.69 -1.48
N ALA A 178 -0.45 -4.01 -1.52
CA ALA A 178 0.37 -4.99 -0.82
C ALA A 178 0.75 -6.14 -1.74
N LEU A 179 1.97 -6.65 -1.60
CA LEU A 179 2.49 -7.75 -2.40
C LEU A 179 2.88 -8.92 -1.49
N ASP A 180 2.19 -10.06 -1.65
CA ASP A 180 2.56 -11.33 -1.04
C ASP A 180 3.58 -12.04 -1.94
N LEU A 181 4.80 -12.27 -1.46
CA LEU A 181 5.91 -12.70 -2.31
C LEU A 181 6.01 -14.22 -2.34
N LYS A 182 5.74 -14.88 -3.47
CA LYS A 182 5.71 -16.34 -3.59
C LYS A 182 6.70 -16.84 -4.64
N GLY A 183 7.88 -17.31 -4.22
CA GLY A 183 8.86 -17.98 -5.10
C GLY A 183 9.18 -17.20 -6.39
N GLY A 184 9.40 -15.88 -6.26
CA GLY A 184 9.69 -14.98 -7.38
C GLY A 184 8.47 -14.41 -8.11
N ASN A 185 7.25 -14.85 -7.79
CA ASN A 185 6.00 -14.22 -8.22
C ASN A 185 5.39 -13.42 -7.05
N PHE A 186 4.31 -12.67 -7.31
CA PHE A 186 3.60 -11.97 -6.24
C PHE A 186 2.08 -11.99 -6.41
N VAL A 187 1.36 -11.97 -5.29
CA VAL A 187 -0.09 -11.70 -5.28
C VAL A 187 -0.28 -10.25 -4.85
N LEU A 188 -0.93 -9.46 -5.72
CA LEU A 188 -1.24 -8.07 -5.45
C LEU A 188 -2.56 -7.97 -4.68
N LYS A 189 -2.60 -7.10 -3.67
CA LYS A 189 -3.78 -6.75 -2.89
C LYS A 189 -3.91 -5.24 -2.79
N THR A 190 -5.13 -4.77 -2.56
CA THR A 190 -5.42 -3.37 -2.26
C THR A 190 -6.13 -3.25 -0.91
N TYR A 191 -5.90 -2.15 -0.21
CA TYR A 191 -6.67 -1.72 0.95
C TYR A 191 -7.27 -0.36 0.60
N ILE A 192 -8.58 -0.17 0.79
CA ILE A 192 -9.31 1.05 0.44
C ILE A 192 -9.95 1.66 1.70
N TYR A 193 -9.88 2.99 1.82
CA TYR A 193 -10.27 3.75 3.01
C TYR A 193 -11.38 4.78 2.67
N PRO A 194 -12.65 4.47 2.97
CA PRO A 194 -13.80 5.28 2.54
C PRO A 194 -14.08 6.53 3.38
N ALA A 195 -13.19 6.92 4.29
CA ALA A 195 -13.44 8.03 5.21
C ALA A 195 -13.68 9.37 4.48
N LEU A 196 -12.86 9.70 3.47
CA LEU A 196 -13.08 10.94 2.71
C LEU A 196 -14.31 10.86 1.79
N LYS A 197 -14.62 9.68 1.24
CA LYS A 197 -15.84 9.46 0.46
C LYS A 197 -17.10 9.61 1.33
N ALA A 198 -17.04 9.16 2.58
CA ALA A 198 -18.10 9.37 3.56
C ALA A 198 -18.34 10.85 3.85
N LEU A 199 -17.26 11.63 4.02
CA LEU A 199 -17.34 13.08 4.18
C LEU A 199 -17.93 13.77 2.94
N ALA A 200 -17.48 13.40 1.74
CA ALA A 200 -17.93 14.01 0.49
C ALA A 200 -19.41 13.74 0.21
N THR A 201 -19.88 12.52 0.49
CA THR A 201 -21.25 12.07 0.14
C THR A 201 -22.27 12.21 1.25
N GLY A 202 -21.83 12.48 2.50
CA GLY A 202 -22.68 12.45 3.69
C GLY A 202 -23.16 11.05 4.09
N LYS A 203 -22.69 9.98 3.43
CA LYS A 203 -23.03 8.59 3.76
C LYS A 203 -22.09 8.05 4.84
N SER A 204 -22.59 7.18 5.70
CA SER A 204 -21.73 6.46 6.63
C SER A 204 -20.76 5.51 5.89
N ILE A 205 -19.58 5.28 6.46
CA ILE A 205 -18.61 4.28 5.95
C ILE A 205 -19.27 2.91 5.81
N LYS A 206 -20.09 2.51 6.80
CA LYS A 206 -20.84 1.25 6.77
C LYS A 206 -21.71 1.18 5.51
N THR A 207 -22.54 2.19 5.29
CA THR A 207 -23.43 2.26 4.12
C THR A 207 -22.64 2.16 2.82
N LEU A 208 -21.56 2.94 2.67
CA LEU A 208 -20.71 2.90 1.48
C LEU A 208 -20.15 1.49 1.22
N MET A 209 -19.59 0.86 2.25
CA MET A 209 -19.00 -0.48 2.13
C MET A 209 -20.04 -1.54 1.78
N PHE A 210 -21.13 -1.64 2.54
CA PHE A 210 -22.16 -2.67 2.32
C PHE A 210 -22.84 -2.47 0.96
N ASP A 211 -23.25 -1.24 0.62
CA ASP A 211 -23.87 -0.95 -0.67
C ASP A 211 -22.97 -1.34 -1.85
N SER A 212 -21.66 -1.05 -1.74
CA SER A 212 -20.68 -1.40 -2.77
C SER A 212 -20.54 -2.91 -2.93
N VAL A 213 -20.42 -3.67 -1.83
CA VAL A 213 -20.28 -5.13 -1.91
C VAL A 213 -21.59 -5.79 -2.36
N TYR A 214 -22.76 -5.29 -1.96
CA TYR A 214 -24.05 -5.78 -2.47
C TYR A 214 -24.18 -5.59 -3.99
N ARG A 215 -23.59 -4.52 -4.57
CA ARG A 215 -23.52 -4.39 -6.04
C ARG A 215 -22.64 -5.47 -6.67
N LEU A 216 -21.51 -5.82 -6.06
CA LEU A 216 -20.66 -6.94 -6.52
C LEU A 216 -21.38 -8.30 -6.44
N CYS A 217 -22.23 -8.50 -5.43
CA CYS A 217 -23.00 -9.74 -5.27
C CYS A 217 -23.88 -10.06 -6.49
N ARG A 218 -24.31 -9.06 -7.26
CA ARG A 218 -25.11 -9.26 -8.49
C ARG A 218 -24.38 -10.09 -9.53
N GLN A 219 -23.06 -9.93 -9.62
CA GLN A 219 -22.18 -10.68 -10.52
C GLN A 219 -21.49 -11.83 -9.78
N ASN A 220 -21.45 -11.80 -8.45
CA ASN A 220 -20.77 -12.76 -7.58
C ASN A 220 -21.67 -13.22 -6.42
N PRO A 221 -22.74 -14.00 -6.67
CA PRO A 221 -23.77 -14.31 -5.66
C PRO A 221 -23.23 -15.02 -4.41
N SER A 222 -22.10 -15.72 -4.51
CA SER A 222 -21.45 -16.39 -3.38
C SER A 222 -21.00 -15.44 -2.25
N LEU A 223 -20.88 -14.15 -2.53
CA LEU A 223 -20.50 -13.14 -1.54
C LEU A 223 -21.68 -12.72 -0.63
N GLU A 224 -22.93 -12.97 -1.03
CA GLU A 224 -24.08 -12.38 -0.37
C GLU A 224 -24.35 -12.97 1.02
N ALA A 225 -24.34 -14.29 1.15
CA ALA A 225 -24.58 -14.97 2.42
C ALA A 225 -23.60 -14.54 3.53
N PRO A 226 -22.26 -14.54 3.33
CA PRO A 226 -21.33 -14.07 4.35
C PRO A 226 -21.45 -12.55 4.60
N LEU A 227 -21.80 -11.75 3.59
CA LEU A 227 -22.00 -10.31 3.78
C LEU A 227 -23.18 -10.03 4.71
N ARG A 228 -24.33 -10.69 4.50
CA ARG A 228 -25.51 -10.58 5.38
C ARG A 228 -25.18 -10.99 6.82
N ALA A 229 -24.46 -12.10 6.98
CA ALA A 229 -24.03 -12.56 8.30
C ALA A 229 -23.13 -11.56 9.03
N LEU A 230 -22.34 -10.77 8.31
CA LEU A 230 -21.52 -9.69 8.88
C LEU A 230 -22.33 -8.44 9.23
N GLU A 231 -23.35 -8.12 8.44
CA GLU A 231 -24.17 -6.92 8.65
C GLU A 231 -25.00 -6.98 9.94
N ASP A 232 -25.48 -8.17 10.30
CA ASP A 232 -26.33 -8.39 11.47
C ASP A 232 -25.66 -7.99 12.80
N PRO A 233 -24.43 -8.46 13.15
CA PRO A 233 -23.71 -8.01 14.35
C PRO A 233 -23.31 -6.54 14.29
N VAL A 234 -22.87 -6.04 13.12
CA VAL A 234 -22.43 -4.64 12.96
C VAL A 234 -23.60 -3.67 13.17
N SER A 235 -24.83 -4.08 12.83
CA SER A 235 -26.05 -3.31 13.10
C SER A 235 -26.43 -3.28 14.58
N ARG A 236 -26.08 -4.33 15.36
CA ARG A 236 -26.37 -4.42 16.80
C ARG A 236 -25.35 -3.68 17.67
N SER A 237 -24.10 -3.53 17.21
CA SER A 237 -23.04 -2.86 17.96
C SER A 237 -23.21 -1.35 18.12
N ILE A 238 -24.16 -0.73 17.40
CA ILE A 238 -24.44 0.72 17.47
C ILE A 238 -25.27 1.08 18.73
N TYR A 239 -25.78 0.09 19.46
CA TYR A 239 -26.58 0.30 20.69
C TYR A 239 -25.78 0.22 22.00
N TRP A 240 -24.44 0.20 21.95
CA TRP A 240 -23.57 0.10 23.15
C TRP A 240 -22.53 1.23 23.27
N ASN A 241 -22.89 2.46 22.90
CA ASN A 241 -22.16 3.67 23.28
C ASN A 241 -23.09 4.65 24.00
#